data_AF-A0A9E4EEB7-F1
#
_entry.id   AF-A0A9E4EEB7-F1
#
_cell.length_a   1.000
_cell.length_b   1.000
_cell.length_c   1.000
_cell.angle_alpha   90.00
_cell.angle_beta   90.00
_cell.angle_gamma   90.00
#
_symmetry.space_group_name_H-M   'P 1'
#
loop_
_entity.id
_entity.type
_entity.pdbx_description
1 polymer ?
#
loop_
_entity_poly.entity_id
_entity_poly.type
_entity_poly.pdbx_seq_one_letter_code
_entity_poly.pdbx_strand_id
1 'polypeptide(L)'
;MALAIGSGCRDPVDPAGDLDPGHAGDLDPGHAGDRRPDAAMTGQLDVLVAVYWKTGGENWNNNTNWLTDEPLNDWYGVSADTSGNVVGLDLGDNGLTGSIPAELGDLESLRKLHLYSNDLTGSIPAELGDLDSLRELDLSNNDLTGPIP
;
A
#
# COMPACT_ATOMS: atom_id res chain seq x y z
N MET A 1 35.64 57.14 34.20
CA MET A 1 37.01 56.58 34.30
C MET A 1 36.87 55.07 34.48
N ALA A 2 37.53 54.28 33.62
CA ALA A 2 37.39 52.82 33.36
C ALA A 2 36.02 52.42 32.77
N LEU A 3 35.83 51.93 31.53
CA LEU A 3 36.59 51.17 30.51
C LEU A 3 36.91 49.70 30.85
N ALA A 4 36.08 48.79 30.32
CA ALA A 4 36.40 47.41 29.90
C ALA A 4 35.27 46.91 28.96
N ILE A 5 35.32 47.20 27.65
CA ILE A 5 35.60 46.30 26.50
C ILE A 5 35.25 44.79 26.64
N GLY A 6 34.36 44.33 25.75
CA GLY A 6 34.50 43.03 25.09
C GLY A 6 33.28 42.09 25.07
N SER A 7 32.28 42.35 24.24
CA SER A 7 31.37 41.29 23.74
C SER A 7 31.12 41.51 22.25
N GLY A 8 31.88 40.78 21.43
CA GLY A 8 31.67 40.67 20.00
C GLY A 8 31.37 39.22 19.65
N CYS A 9 30.11 38.96 19.33
CA CYS A 9 29.68 38.12 18.20
C CYS A 9 28.35 38.75 17.74
N ARG A 10 28.40 39.43 16.60
CA ARG A 10 27.22 39.87 15.87
C ARG A 10 26.83 38.69 14.98
N ASP A 11 25.79 37.96 15.37
CA ASP A 11 25.08 37.11 14.42
C ASP A 11 24.25 38.00 13.48
N PRO A 12 24.21 37.69 12.17
CA PRO A 12 23.49 38.48 11.19
C PRO A 12 21.98 38.45 11.44
N VAL A 13 21.36 39.60 11.18
CA VAL A 13 19.91 39.84 11.26
C VAL A 13 19.19 39.00 10.22
N ASP A 14 18.41 38.02 10.64
CA ASP A 14 17.34 37.42 9.83
C ASP A 14 16.04 38.23 10.04
N PRO A 15 15.46 38.87 9.00
CA PRO A 15 14.18 39.55 9.10
C PRO A 15 13.07 38.75 8.40
N ALA A 16 12.31 37.97 9.20
CA ALA A 16 10.88 37.65 9.08
C ALA A 16 10.57 36.72 10.27
N GLY A 17 10.00 37.17 11.41
CA GLY A 17 8.59 37.50 11.63
C GLY A 17 7.73 36.22 11.51
N ASP A 18 7.07 35.63 12.51
CA ASP A 18 6.62 35.97 13.87
C ASP A 18 6.38 34.61 14.62
N LEU A 19 6.86 34.41 15.86
CA LEU A 19 6.09 34.32 17.12
C LEU A 19 4.81 33.43 17.08
N ASP A 20 4.88 32.12 17.39
CA ASP A 20 4.69 31.44 18.71
C ASP A 20 3.21 31.05 19.00
N PRO A 21 2.88 30.23 20.03
CA PRO A 21 2.70 28.77 20.05
C PRO A 21 1.23 28.34 20.26
N GLY A 22 0.89 27.07 20.02
CA GLY A 22 -0.45 26.56 20.35
C GLY A 22 -0.62 25.06 20.22
N HIS A 23 -0.46 24.34 21.33
CA HIS A 23 -1.03 23.01 21.52
C HIS A 23 -2.55 23.17 21.76
N ALA A 24 -3.34 22.85 20.75
CA ALA A 24 -4.73 22.39 20.84
C ALA A 24 -4.92 21.54 19.58
N GLY A 25 -5.14 20.23 19.66
CA GLY A 25 -6.38 19.72 20.21
C GLY A 25 -7.51 19.75 19.18
N ASP A 26 -7.22 19.62 17.89
CA ASP A 26 -8.24 19.32 16.88
C ASP A 26 -8.38 17.81 16.74
N LEU A 27 -9.25 17.25 17.58
CA LEU A 27 -9.88 15.95 17.32
C LEU A 27 -10.81 16.15 16.12
N ASP A 28 -10.33 15.85 14.92
CA ASP A 28 -11.19 15.69 13.75
C ASP A 28 -11.96 14.36 13.87
N PRO A 29 -13.30 14.37 13.98
CA PRO A 29 -14.09 13.16 14.04
C PRO A 29 -14.31 12.65 12.60
N GLY A 30 -13.33 11.91 12.10
CA GLY A 30 -13.37 11.26 10.78
C GLY A 30 -12.26 10.23 10.62
N HIS A 31 -12.34 9.12 11.36
CA HIS A 31 -11.44 7.96 11.22
C HIS A 31 -11.60 7.27 9.85
N ALA A 32 -10.93 7.77 8.83
CA ALA A 32 -10.58 7.03 7.61
C ALA A 32 -9.48 7.81 6.87
N GLY A 33 -8.20 7.69 7.25
CA GLY A 33 -7.21 8.62 6.67
C GLY A 33 -5.74 8.25 6.61
N ASP A 34 -5.24 7.26 7.34
CA ASP A 34 -3.80 6.93 7.27
C ASP A 34 -3.53 5.44 7.49
N ARG A 35 -4.02 4.60 6.57
CA ARG A 35 -3.63 3.17 6.48
C ARG A 35 -2.54 2.98 5.43
N ARG A 36 -1.47 3.79 5.47
CA ARG A 36 -0.23 3.45 4.77
C ARG A 36 0.41 2.29 5.55
N PRO A 37 0.65 1.11 4.96
CA PRO A 37 1.10 -0.04 5.75
C PRO A 37 2.60 0.06 6.06
N ASP A 38 2.94 0.29 7.33
CA ASP A 38 4.28 0.19 7.89
C ASP A 38 4.36 -0.91 8.97
N ALA A 39 5.10 -1.98 8.62
CA ALA A 39 5.73 -2.97 9.50
C ALA A 39 4.85 -3.71 10.53
N ALA A 40 3.96 -4.58 10.03
CA ALA A 40 3.54 -5.88 10.56
C ALA A 40 2.09 -6.13 10.07
N MET A 41 1.95 -6.61 8.84
CA MET A 41 0.64 -6.94 8.30
C MET A 41 0.15 -8.21 8.97
N THR A 42 -0.95 -8.11 9.70
CA THR A 42 -1.57 -9.25 10.38
C THR A 42 -3.03 -9.31 9.95
N GLY A 43 -3.25 -9.85 8.76
CA GLY A 43 -4.61 -10.10 8.24
C GLY A 43 -4.72 -9.96 6.73
N GLN A 44 -5.73 -10.62 6.17
CA GLN A 44 -5.98 -10.63 4.73
C GLN A 44 -6.30 -9.23 4.17
N LEU A 45 -6.89 -8.36 4.99
CA LEU A 45 -7.17 -6.97 4.63
C LEU A 45 -5.86 -6.19 4.38
N ASP A 46 -4.84 -6.42 5.21
CA ASP A 46 -3.55 -5.72 5.08
C ASP A 46 -2.84 -6.12 3.78
N VAL A 47 -2.93 -7.40 3.41
CA VAL A 47 -2.41 -7.89 2.12
C VAL A 47 -3.10 -7.19 0.95
N LEU A 48 -4.42 -7.07 0.98
CA LEU A 48 -5.16 -6.34 -0.06
C LEU A 48 -4.75 -4.87 -0.09
N VAL A 49 -4.67 -4.20 1.07
CA VAL A 49 -4.20 -2.82 1.15
C VAL A 49 -2.79 -2.67 0.57
N ALA A 50 -1.88 -3.62 0.81
CA ALA A 50 -0.56 -3.63 0.21
C ALA A 50 -0.61 -3.78 -1.33
N VAL A 51 -1.48 -4.64 -1.86
CA VAL A 51 -1.72 -4.76 -3.32
C VAL A 51 -2.15 -3.42 -3.89
N TYR A 52 -3.12 -2.75 -3.26
CA TYR A 52 -3.60 -1.45 -3.69
C TYR A 52 -2.45 -0.45 -3.79
N TRP A 53 -1.70 -0.23 -2.72
CA TRP A 53 -0.66 0.81 -2.72
C TRP A 53 0.56 0.46 -3.60
N LYS A 54 1.01 -0.80 -3.58
CA LYS A 54 2.20 -1.22 -4.33
C LYS A 54 1.98 -1.28 -5.83
N THR A 55 0.73 -1.41 -6.27
CA THR A 55 0.41 -1.51 -7.70
C THR A 55 -0.33 -0.30 -8.27
N GLY A 56 -0.29 0.82 -7.55
CA GLY A 56 -0.83 2.10 -8.02
C GLY A 56 -2.35 2.18 -8.01
N GLY A 57 -2.99 1.65 -6.97
CA GLY A 57 -4.45 1.52 -6.78
C GLY A 57 -5.28 2.77 -7.03
N GLU A 58 -4.71 3.95 -6.80
CA GLU A 58 -5.35 5.24 -7.11
C GLU A 58 -5.58 5.44 -8.62
N ASN A 59 -4.82 4.74 -9.47
CA ASN A 59 -4.82 4.87 -10.92
C ASN A 59 -5.36 3.62 -11.65
N TRP A 60 -5.86 2.62 -10.93
CA TRP A 60 -6.46 1.45 -11.57
C TRP A 60 -7.71 1.85 -12.37
N ASN A 61 -7.99 1.09 -13.43
CA ASN A 61 -9.19 1.29 -14.25
C ASN A 61 -10.47 1.11 -13.41
N ASN A 62 -10.45 0.17 -12.48
CA ASN A 62 -11.50 -0.10 -11.53
C ASN A 62 -10.92 -0.49 -10.17
N ASN A 63 -11.18 0.36 -9.17
CA ASN A 63 -10.86 0.15 -7.77
C ASN A 63 -12.11 0.23 -6.88
N THR A 64 -13.28 -0.09 -7.43
CA THR A 64 -14.55 0.01 -6.70
C THR A 64 -14.48 -0.74 -5.37
N ASN A 65 -14.87 -0.05 -4.30
CA ASN A 65 -14.88 -0.51 -2.91
C ASN A 65 -13.52 -0.87 -2.30
N TRP A 66 -12.42 -0.70 -3.01
CA TRP A 66 -11.09 -0.81 -2.39
C TRP A 66 -10.91 0.30 -1.36
N LEU A 67 -10.36 -0.07 -0.20
CA LEU A 67 -10.14 0.81 0.96
C LEU A 67 -11.42 1.36 1.63
N THR A 68 -12.59 0.77 1.36
CA THR A 68 -13.83 1.09 2.08
C THR A 68 -14.10 0.07 3.21
N ASP A 69 -15.16 0.29 3.97
CA ASP A 69 -15.65 -0.65 4.99
C ASP A 69 -16.68 -1.65 4.42
N GLU A 70 -16.84 -1.71 3.09
CA GLU A 70 -17.72 -2.68 2.44
C GLU A 70 -17.16 -4.12 2.59
N PRO A 71 -18.03 -5.15 2.61
CA PRO A 71 -17.61 -6.54 2.61
C PRO A 71 -16.62 -6.86 1.48
N LEU A 72 -15.65 -7.75 1.73
CA LEU A 72 -14.63 -8.11 0.73
C LEU A 72 -15.21 -8.66 -0.59
N ASN A 73 -16.41 -9.25 -0.56
CA ASN A 73 -17.09 -9.72 -1.77
C ASN A 73 -17.67 -8.60 -2.64
N ASP A 74 -17.74 -7.39 -2.11
CA ASP A 74 -18.16 -6.19 -2.84
C ASP A 74 -16.94 -5.43 -3.40
N TRP A 75 -15.72 -5.80 -3.01
CA TRP A 75 -14.50 -5.21 -3.55
C TRP A 75 -14.25 -5.72 -4.97
N TYR A 76 -13.96 -4.81 -5.90
CA TYR A 76 -13.74 -5.19 -7.28
C TYR A 76 -12.59 -6.20 -7.39
N GLY A 77 -12.87 -7.34 -8.04
CA GLY A 77 -11.88 -8.38 -8.27
C GLY A 77 -11.57 -9.26 -7.06
N VAL A 78 -12.15 -9.01 -5.89
CA VAL A 78 -11.92 -9.83 -4.69
C VAL A 78 -13.07 -10.84 -4.53
N SER A 79 -12.74 -12.07 -4.19
CA SER A 79 -13.70 -13.11 -3.84
C SER A 79 -13.29 -13.78 -2.55
N ALA A 80 -14.22 -13.85 -1.59
CA ALA A 80 -14.06 -14.49 -0.30
C ALA A 80 -15.06 -15.64 -0.11
N ASP A 81 -14.64 -16.69 0.60
CA ASP A 81 -15.48 -17.82 0.97
C ASP A 81 -16.49 -17.47 2.10
N THR A 82 -17.31 -18.44 2.49
CA THR A 82 -18.30 -18.26 3.57
C THR A 82 -17.68 -18.03 4.95
N SER A 83 -16.38 -18.29 5.10
CA SER A 83 -15.61 -18.06 6.33
C SER A 83 -14.90 -16.71 6.31
N GLY A 84 -15.03 -15.94 5.23
CA GLY A 84 -14.40 -14.63 5.07
C GLY A 84 -12.95 -14.69 4.59
N ASN A 85 -12.49 -15.84 4.11
CA ASN A 85 -11.14 -15.95 3.55
C ASN A 85 -11.14 -15.60 2.06
N VAL A 86 -10.19 -14.78 1.63
CA VAL A 86 -9.91 -14.46 0.23
C VAL A 86 -9.48 -15.74 -0.48
N VAL A 87 -10.29 -16.14 -1.45
CA VAL A 87 -10.08 -17.33 -2.29
C VAL A 87 -9.80 -16.95 -3.74
N GLY A 88 -10.08 -15.73 -4.15
CA GLY A 88 -9.83 -15.25 -5.50
C GLY A 88 -9.47 -13.77 -5.55
N LEU A 89 -8.49 -13.45 -6.39
CA LEU A 89 -8.13 -12.10 -6.77
C LEU A 89 -8.03 -12.04 -8.31
N ASP A 90 -8.92 -11.28 -8.94
CA ASP A 90 -8.97 -11.05 -10.38
C ASP A 90 -8.91 -9.55 -10.68
N LEU A 91 -7.72 -9.09 -11.02
CA LEU A 91 -7.40 -7.70 -11.35
C LEU A 91 -6.77 -7.64 -12.76
N GLY A 92 -7.14 -8.56 -13.64
CA GLY A 92 -6.69 -8.53 -15.03
C GLY A 92 -7.21 -7.30 -15.77
N ASP A 93 -6.41 -6.77 -16.71
CA ASP A 93 -6.77 -5.60 -17.54
C ASP A 93 -7.20 -4.37 -16.71
N ASN A 94 -6.49 -4.11 -15.61
CA ASN A 94 -6.88 -3.10 -14.63
C ASN A 94 -5.85 -1.96 -14.46
N GLY A 95 -4.83 -1.91 -15.31
CA GLY A 95 -3.81 -0.87 -15.29
C GLY A 95 -2.90 -0.91 -14.05
N LEU A 96 -2.70 -2.09 -13.47
CA LEU A 96 -1.75 -2.26 -12.35
C LEU A 96 -0.33 -1.97 -12.83
N THR A 97 0.43 -1.24 -12.01
CA THR A 97 1.84 -0.90 -12.27
C THR A 97 2.72 -1.38 -11.12
N GLY A 98 4.02 -1.10 -11.13
CA GLY A 98 4.90 -1.45 -10.01
C GLY A 98 5.28 -2.93 -9.99
N SER A 99 5.30 -3.56 -8.82
CA SER A 99 5.75 -4.95 -8.65
C SER A 99 4.71 -5.78 -7.90
N ILE A 100 4.65 -7.08 -8.17
CA ILE A 100 3.78 -8.00 -7.45
C ILE A 100 4.19 -8.03 -5.96
N PRO A 101 3.29 -7.72 -5.03
CA PRO A 101 3.55 -7.79 -3.59
C PRO A 101 3.85 -9.23 -3.15
N ALA A 102 4.94 -9.44 -2.39
CA ALA A 102 5.26 -10.73 -1.77
C ALA A 102 4.20 -11.14 -0.73
N GLU A 103 3.53 -10.13 -0.15
CA GLU A 103 2.41 -10.25 0.79
C GLU A 103 1.26 -11.11 0.28
N LEU A 104 1.11 -11.25 -1.05
CA LEU A 104 0.11 -12.14 -1.64
C LEU A 104 0.30 -13.61 -1.19
N GLY A 105 1.53 -13.99 -0.79
CA GLY A 105 1.83 -15.30 -0.19
C GLY A 105 1.14 -15.55 1.16
N ASP A 106 0.70 -14.51 1.86
CA ASP A 106 0.02 -14.64 3.15
C ASP A 106 -1.48 -15.00 3.00
N LEU A 107 -2.01 -15.02 1.78
CA LEU A 107 -3.39 -15.44 1.49
C LEU A 107 -3.47 -16.98 1.35
N GLU A 108 -3.29 -17.71 2.45
CA GLU A 108 -3.20 -19.19 2.46
C GLU A 108 -4.38 -19.92 1.79
N SER A 109 -5.56 -19.28 1.74
CA SER A 109 -6.78 -19.81 1.11
C SER A 109 -6.94 -19.44 -0.37
N LEU A 110 -6.02 -18.65 -0.94
CA LEU A 110 -6.10 -18.16 -2.31
C LEU A 110 -6.03 -19.33 -3.31
N ARG A 111 -7.01 -19.38 -4.22
CA ARG A 111 -7.13 -20.41 -5.25
C ARG A 111 -6.93 -19.85 -6.65
N LYS A 112 -7.30 -18.58 -6.84
CA LYS A 112 -7.22 -17.88 -8.12
C LYS A 112 -6.48 -16.55 -7.94
N LEU A 113 -5.43 -16.36 -8.73
CA LEU A 113 -4.71 -15.10 -8.86
C LEU A 113 -4.57 -14.75 -10.34
N HIS A 114 -5.35 -13.77 -10.80
CA HIS A 114 -5.31 -13.27 -12.16
C HIS A 114 -4.87 -11.80 -12.14
N LEU A 115 -3.68 -11.55 -12.69
CA LEU A 115 -3.10 -10.21 -12.86
C LEU A 115 -2.72 -9.96 -14.33
N TYR A 116 -3.31 -10.71 -15.26
CA TYR A 116 -2.97 -10.65 -16.68
C TYR A 116 -3.26 -9.29 -17.32
N SER A 117 -2.57 -8.95 -18.40
CA SER A 117 -2.76 -7.69 -19.14
C SER A 117 -2.66 -6.45 -18.24
N ASN A 118 -1.56 -6.32 -17.52
CA ASN A 118 -1.22 -5.15 -16.72
C ASN A 118 0.22 -4.69 -17.05
N ASP A 119 0.66 -3.60 -16.43
CA ASP A 119 2.01 -3.05 -16.60
C ASP A 119 2.89 -3.40 -15.38
N LEU A 120 2.72 -4.61 -14.82
CA LEU A 120 3.52 -5.07 -13.68
C LEU A 120 4.95 -5.39 -14.12
N THR A 121 5.92 -5.02 -13.29
CA THR A 121 7.36 -5.15 -13.50
C THR A 121 8.02 -5.90 -12.34
N GLY A 122 9.33 -6.15 -12.44
CA GLY A 122 10.09 -6.86 -11.40
C GLY A 122 9.94 -8.39 -11.53
N SER A 123 10.22 -9.11 -10.44
CA SER A 123 10.15 -10.58 -10.42
C SER A 123 8.87 -11.10 -9.77
N ILE A 124 8.51 -12.34 -10.11
CA ILE A 124 7.47 -13.08 -9.40
C ILE A 124 8.00 -13.40 -7.98
N PRO A 125 7.32 -12.97 -6.91
CA PRO A 125 7.74 -13.28 -5.53
C PRO A 125 7.76 -14.78 -5.27
N ALA A 126 8.76 -15.26 -4.53
CA ALA A 126 8.90 -16.68 -4.22
C ALA A 126 7.80 -17.17 -3.27
N GLU A 127 7.25 -16.26 -2.48
CA GLU A 127 6.15 -16.46 -1.55
C GLU A 127 4.86 -16.91 -2.26
N LEU A 128 4.69 -16.60 -3.55
CA LEU A 128 3.59 -17.16 -4.33
C LEU A 128 3.72 -18.68 -4.54
N GLY A 129 4.94 -19.21 -4.45
CA GLY A 129 5.22 -20.64 -4.50
C GLY A 129 4.79 -21.39 -3.22
N ASP A 130 4.59 -20.68 -2.11
CA ASP A 130 4.15 -21.25 -0.84
C ASP A 130 2.62 -21.40 -0.73
N LEU A 131 1.86 -20.92 -1.73
CA LEU A 131 0.40 -20.98 -1.77
C LEU A 131 -0.12 -22.37 -2.19
N ASP A 132 -0.17 -23.30 -1.24
CA ASP A 132 -0.66 -24.69 -1.44
C ASP A 132 -2.08 -24.79 -2.03
N SER A 133 -2.92 -23.78 -1.76
CA SER A 133 -4.30 -23.69 -2.22
C SER A 133 -4.44 -23.19 -3.66
N LEU A 134 -3.39 -22.60 -4.25
CA LEU A 134 -3.44 -21.97 -5.55
C LEU A 134 -3.71 -23.02 -6.65
N ARG A 135 -4.61 -22.69 -7.57
CA ARG A 135 -5.04 -23.55 -8.68
C ARG A 135 -4.97 -22.85 -10.02
N GLU A 136 -5.23 -21.55 -10.03
CA GLU A 136 -5.22 -20.71 -11.22
C GLU A 136 -4.30 -19.52 -10.96
N LEU A 137 -3.22 -19.43 -11.74
CA LEU A 137 -2.29 -18.29 -11.74
C LEU A 137 -2.15 -17.80 -13.18
N ASP A 138 -2.56 -16.57 -13.44
CA ASP A 138 -2.37 -15.92 -14.74
C ASP A 138 -1.68 -14.57 -14.55
N LEU A 139 -0.42 -14.51 -14.95
CA LEU A 139 0.42 -13.31 -14.94
C LEU A 139 0.80 -12.87 -16.36
N SER A 140 0.15 -13.42 -17.38
CA SER A 140 0.48 -13.17 -18.79
C SER A 140 0.27 -11.69 -19.17
N ASN A 141 0.92 -11.25 -20.24
CA ASN A 141 0.85 -9.86 -20.72
C ASN A 141 1.18 -8.83 -19.61
N ASN A 142 2.36 -8.99 -19.00
CA ASN A 142 3.00 -8.03 -18.11
C ASN A 142 4.49 -7.91 -18.48
N ASP A 143 5.19 -6.95 -17.87
CA ASP A 143 6.64 -6.71 -18.04
C ASP A 143 7.47 -7.40 -16.93
N LEU A 144 7.03 -8.59 -16.49
CA LEU A 144 7.72 -9.37 -15.46
C LEU A 144 9.04 -9.94 -15.98
N THR A 145 10.02 -10.01 -15.09
CA THR A 145 11.40 -10.44 -15.35
C THR A 145 11.89 -11.40 -14.25
N GLY A 146 13.10 -11.93 -14.36
CA GLY A 146 13.67 -12.83 -13.35
C GLY A 146 13.20 -14.29 -13.50
N PRO A 147 13.61 -15.16 -12.56
CA PRO A 147 13.28 -16.58 -12.60
C PRO A 147 11.81 -16.82 -12.23
N ILE A 148 11.26 -17.92 -12.75
CA ILE A 148 10.01 -18.48 -12.23
C ILE A 148 10.35 -19.17 -10.88
N PRO A 149 9.66 -18.83 -9.78
CA PRO A 149 9.86 -19.45 -8.47
C PRO A 149 9.56 -20.95 -8.45
#